data_AF-A0A352CI74-F1
#
_entry.id   AF-A0A352CI74-F1
#
_cell.length_a   1.000
_cell.length_b   1.000
_cell.length_c   1.000
_cell.angle_alpha   90.00
_cell.angle_beta   90.00
_cell.angle_gamma   90.00
#
_symmetry.space_group_name_H-M   'P 1'
#
loop_
_entity.id
_entity.type
_entity.pdbx_description
1 polymer ?
#
loop_
_entity_poly.entity_id
_entity_poly.type
_entity_poly.pdbx_seq_one_letter_code
_entity_poly.pdbx_strand_id
1 'polypeptide(L)'
;SQQIPMRFSVHGGVQINVNERIQLTPQLLLMKQGTAMEQMIGMSVRMPASATADLLAGINYRINDALAPYLAVGYGQWLFGFSYDVAAGELGKQVPGTSSFELSLTYTGLPSGRPIRYLSCPRL
;
A
#
# COMPACT_ATOMS: atom_id res chain seq x y z
N SER A 1 -24.04 -8.16 -26.08
CA SER A 1 -23.40 -7.04 -25.36
C SER A 1 -23.22 -7.48 -23.91
N GLN A 2 -21.99 -7.82 -23.49
CA GLN A 2 -21.70 -8.06 -22.07
C GLN A 2 -21.40 -6.70 -21.43
N GLN A 3 -22.25 -6.25 -20.51
CA GLN A 3 -22.03 -5.03 -19.76
C GLN A 3 -21.10 -5.33 -18.59
N ILE A 4 -19.92 -4.70 -18.57
CA ILE A 4 -19.00 -4.80 -17.44
C ILE A 4 -19.60 -3.96 -16.30
N PRO A 5 -19.87 -4.56 -15.12
CA PRO A 5 -20.45 -3.82 -14.00
C PRO A 5 -19.45 -2.79 -13.47
N MET A 6 -19.97 -1.64 -13.03
CA MET A 6 -19.20 -0.57 -12.40
C MET A 6 -18.42 -1.07 -11.18
N ARG A 7 -17.18 -0.59 -11.01
CA ARG A 7 -16.33 -0.86 -9.84
C ARG A 7 -16.24 0.37 -8.96
N PHE A 8 -16.66 0.23 -7.70
CA PHE A 8 -16.46 1.22 -6.64
C PHE A 8 -15.23 0.84 -5.82
N SER A 9 -14.37 1.82 -5.51
CA SER A 9 -13.15 1.62 -4.70
C SER A 9 -13.00 2.76 -3.70
N VAL A 10 -12.74 2.40 -2.44
CA VAL A 10 -12.45 3.31 -1.34
C VAL A 10 -11.17 2.82 -0.67
N HIS A 11 -10.19 3.69 -0.49
CA HIS A 11 -8.96 3.38 0.23
C HIS A 11 -8.61 4.50 1.19
N GLY A 12 -7.86 4.16 2.23
CA GLY A 12 -7.40 5.14 3.21
C GLY A 12 -6.24 4.58 4.03
N GLY A 13 -5.44 5.47 4.58
CA GLY A 13 -4.34 5.11 5.47
C GLY A 13 -3.93 6.29 6.34
N VAL A 14 -3.28 6.00 7.45
CA VAL A 14 -2.81 7.01 8.40
C VAL A 14 -1.33 6.80 8.61
N GLN A 15 -0.51 7.82 8.37
CA GLN A 15 0.92 7.76 8.69
C GLN A 15 1.14 8.22 10.13
N ILE A 16 1.78 7.38 10.93
CA ILE A 16 2.03 7.60 12.35
C ILE A 16 3.55 7.55 12.57
N ASN A 17 4.14 8.66 12.98
CA ASN A 17 5.54 8.68 13.38
C ASN A 17 5.64 8.11 14.80
N VAL A 18 6.12 6.88 14.93
CA VAL A 18 6.31 6.23 16.24
C VAL A 18 7.50 6.86 16.97
N ASN A 19 8.56 7.19 16.23
CA ASN A 19 9.69 8.01 16.68
C ASN A 19 10.36 8.67 15.46
N GLU A 20 11.52 9.30 15.65
CA GLU A 20 12.26 10.00 14.58
C GLU A 20 12.73 9.08 13.45
N ARG A 21 12.79 7.76 13.68
CA ARG A 21 13.29 6.78 12.70
C ARG A 21 12.19 5.84 12.19
N ILE A 22 11.14 5.61 12.95
CA ILE A 22 10.14 4.57 12.65
C ILE A 22 8.80 5.23 12.34
N GLN A 23 8.30 4.97 11.14
CA GLN A 23 6.98 5.40 10.69
C GLN A 23 6.11 4.18 10.45
N LEU A 24 4.93 4.15 11.06
CA LEU A 24 3.92 3.11 10.90
C LEU A 24 2.76 3.65 10.04
N THR A 25 2.29 2.88 9.08
CA THR A 25 1.16 3.25 8.22
C THR A 25 0.15 2.11 8.15
N PRO A 26 -0.87 2.08 9.03
CA PRO A 26 -2.07 1.29 8.79
C PRO A 26 -2.83 1.78 7.55
N GLN A 27 -3.39 0.85 6.79
CA GLN A 27 -4.11 1.12 5.55
C GLN A 27 -5.28 0.15 5.34
N LEU A 28 -6.30 0.61 4.63
CA LEU A 28 -7.48 -0.17 4.26
C LEU A 28 -7.86 0.12 2.81
N LEU A 29 -8.45 -0.89 2.16
CA LEU A 29 -8.99 -0.82 0.81
C LEU A 29 -10.28 -1.65 0.74
N LEU A 30 -11.35 -1.03 0.27
CA LEU A 30 -12.65 -1.66 0.02
C LEU A 30 -12.99 -1.50 -1.46
N MET A 31 -13.30 -2.60 -2.13
CA MET A 31 -13.67 -2.61 -3.54
C MET A 31 -14.95 -3.42 -3.74
N LYS A 32 -15.85 -2.92 -4.58
CA LYS A 32 -17.08 -3.63 -4.95
C LYS A 32 -17.30 -3.54 -6.45
N GLN A 33 -17.49 -4.68 -7.11
CA GLN A 33 -17.76 -4.77 -8.53
C GLN A 33 -18.84 -5.82 -8.80
N GLY A 34 -20.01 -5.37 -9.25
CA GLY A 34 -21.19 -6.24 -9.39
C GLY A 34 -21.57 -6.86 -8.03
N THR A 35 -21.58 -8.20 -7.96
CA THR A 35 -21.82 -8.97 -6.73
C THR A 35 -20.55 -9.26 -5.92
N ALA A 36 -19.36 -9.03 -6.49
CA ALA A 36 -18.08 -9.27 -5.82
C ALA A 36 -17.70 -8.10 -4.91
N MET A 37 -17.21 -8.42 -3.72
CA MET A 37 -16.68 -7.46 -2.75
C MET A 37 -15.32 -7.94 -2.26
N GLU A 38 -14.33 -7.07 -2.37
CA GLU A 38 -12.98 -7.30 -1.86
C GLU A 38 -12.67 -6.28 -0.76
N GLN A 39 -12.03 -6.77 0.29
CA GLN A 39 -11.66 -5.98 1.45
C GLN A 39 -10.23 -6.33 1.82
N MET A 40 -9.39 -5.31 1.97
CA MET A 40 -8.02 -5.46 2.38
C MET A 40 -7.73 -4.53 3.55
N ILE A 41 -7.03 -5.06 4.54
CA ILE A 41 -6.43 -4.29 5.62
C ILE A 41 -4.94 -4.57 5.62
N GLY A 42 -4.14 -3.55 5.85
CA GLY A 42 -2.70 -3.71 5.87
C GLY A 42 -2.04 -2.76 6.84
N MET A 43 -0.75 -2.99 7.02
CA MET A 43 0.10 -2.14 7.82
C MET A 43 1.51 -2.20 7.25
N SER A 44 2.16 -1.05 7.16
CA SER A 44 3.57 -0.97 6.77
C SER A 44 4.37 -0.18 7.79
N VAL A 45 5.64 -0.50 7.92
CA VAL A 45 6.65 0.20 8.70
C VAL A 45 7.71 0.69 7.72
N ARG A 46 8.09 1.96 7.82
CA ARG A 46 9.26 2.53 7.16
C ARG A 46 10.31 2.90 8.20
N MET A 47 11.56 2.58 7.92
CA MET A 47 12.71 2.93 8.74
C MET A 47 13.93 3.27 7.87
N PRO A 48 14.78 4.25 8.24
CA PRO A 48 15.99 4.55 7.52
C PRO A 48 17.02 3.44 7.76
N ALA A 49 17.60 2.92 6.68
CA ALA A 49 18.72 1.98 6.74
C ALA A 49 20.07 2.67 6.58
N SER A 50 20.11 3.81 5.88
CA SER A 50 21.29 4.67 5.75
C SER A 50 20.86 6.13 5.57
N ALA A 51 21.82 7.04 5.36
CA ALA A 51 21.52 8.44 5.02
C ALA A 51 20.81 8.62 3.67
N THR A 52 20.84 7.61 2.79
CA THR A 52 20.30 7.68 1.43
C THR A 52 19.29 6.59 1.12
N ALA A 53 19.10 5.63 2.03
CA ALA A 53 18.26 4.47 1.82
C ALA A 53 17.27 4.23 2.97
N ASP A 54 16.05 3.89 2.60
CA ASP A 54 14.98 3.50 3.51
C ASP A 54 14.60 2.03 3.28
N LEU A 55 14.23 1.35 4.36
CA LEU A 55 13.57 0.06 4.31
C LEU A 55 12.11 0.24 4.64
N LEU A 56 11.26 -0.40 3.86
CA LEU A 56 9.83 -0.49 4.11
C LEU A 56 9.44 -1.95 4.14
N ALA A 57 8.74 -2.35 5.19
CA ALA A 57 8.21 -3.69 5.35
C ALA A 57 6.75 -3.59 5.72
N GLY A 58 5.89 -4.45 5.18
CA GLY A 58 4.48 -4.42 5.47
C GLY A 58 3.81 -5.73 5.22
N ILE A 59 2.55 -5.77 5.58
CA ILE A 59 1.69 -6.92 5.35
C ILE A 59 0.31 -6.42 4.99
N ASN A 60 -0.31 -7.03 3.99
CA ASN A 60 -1.69 -6.80 3.63
C ASN A 60 -2.45 -8.11 3.76
N TYR A 61 -3.65 -8.05 4.30
CA TYR A 61 -4.55 -9.18 4.43
C TYR A 61 -5.81 -8.90 3.61
N ARG A 62 -6.02 -9.70 2.57
CA ARG A 62 -7.26 -9.74 1.78
C ARG A 62 -8.20 -10.70 2.48
N ILE A 63 -9.27 -10.14 3.04
CA ILE A 63 -10.20 -10.87 3.91
C ILE A 63 -10.77 -12.08 3.15
N ASN A 64 -10.64 -13.27 3.76
CA ASN A 64 -11.07 -14.55 3.22
C ASN A 64 -10.32 -15.08 1.99
N ASP A 65 -9.14 -14.54 1.66
CA ASP A 65 -8.41 -14.96 0.45
C ASP A 65 -6.91 -15.15 0.68
N ALA A 66 -6.18 -14.06 0.97
CA ALA A 66 -4.71 -14.10 0.96
C ALA A 66 -4.07 -13.14 1.97
N LEU A 67 -2.87 -13.51 2.41
CA LEU A 67 -1.95 -12.70 3.18
C LEU A 67 -0.75 -12.37 2.29
N ALA A 68 -0.46 -11.09 2.12
CA ALA A 68 0.58 -10.58 1.24
C ALA A 68 1.63 -9.79 2.05
N PRO A 69 2.69 -10.43 2.54
CA PRO A 69 3.89 -9.72 2.98
C PRO A 69 4.49 -8.87 1.85
N TYR A 70 5.02 -7.72 2.21
CA TYR A 70 5.63 -6.74 1.32
C TYR A 70 6.95 -6.24 1.90
N LEU A 71 7.97 -6.14 1.06
CA LEU A 71 9.28 -5.57 1.39
C LEU A 71 9.68 -4.60 0.29
N ALA A 72 10.25 -3.46 0.65
CA ALA A 72 10.74 -2.49 -0.29
C ALA A 72 11.98 -1.74 0.20
N VAL A 73 12.83 -1.35 -0.74
CA VAL A 73 14.00 -0.52 -0.52
C VAL A 73 13.79 0.81 -1.24
N GLY A 74 13.82 1.88 -0.48
CA GLY A 74 13.80 3.25 -0.98
C GLY A 74 15.22 3.76 -1.22
N TYR A 75 15.46 4.41 -2.35
CA TYR A 75 16.70 5.14 -2.62
C TYR A 75 16.38 6.46 -3.35
N GLY A 76 16.50 7.57 -2.62
CA GLY A 76 16.09 8.89 -3.11
C GLY A 76 14.59 8.93 -3.46
N GLN A 77 14.28 9.13 -4.74
CA GLN A 77 12.89 9.20 -5.25
C GLN A 77 12.33 7.84 -5.70
N TRP A 78 13.14 6.79 -5.65
CA TRP A 78 12.75 5.45 -6.10
C TRP A 78 12.41 4.56 -4.92
N LEU A 79 11.41 3.70 -5.10
CA LEU A 79 11.06 2.63 -4.18
C LEU A 79 10.93 1.33 -4.99
N PHE A 80 11.78 0.37 -4.69
CA PHE A 80 11.77 -0.96 -5.28
C PHE A 80 11.11 -1.91 -4.29
N GLY A 81 9.97 -2.49 -4.65
CA GLY A 81 9.21 -3.37 -3.77
C GLY A 81 9.01 -4.77 -4.31
N PHE A 82 8.80 -5.70 -3.40
CA PHE A 82 8.52 -7.10 -3.64
C PHE A 82 7.40 -7.54 -2.70
N SER A 83 6.39 -8.21 -3.23
CA SER A 83 5.32 -8.85 -2.47
C SER A 83 5.15 -10.31 -2.85
N TYR A 84 4.58 -11.08 -1.95
CA TYR A 84 4.27 -12.49 -2.19
C TYR A 84 2.90 -12.83 -1.61
N ASP A 85 1.98 -13.27 -2.47
CA ASP A 85 0.63 -13.64 -2.06
C ASP A 85 0.61 -15.06 -1.52
N VAL A 86 0.36 -15.19 -0.21
CA VAL A 86 0.16 -16.47 0.47
C VAL A 86 -1.34 -16.68 0.67
N ALA A 87 -1.91 -17.71 0.05
CA ALA A 87 -3.31 -18.06 0.26
C ALA A 87 -3.59 -18.32 1.76
N ALA A 88 -4.64 -17.72 2.30
CA ALA A 88 -5.03 -17.78 3.71
C ALA A 88 -6.48 -18.25 3.86
N GLY A 89 -6.76 -19.13 4.82
CA GLY A 89 -8.13 -19.63 5.10
C GLY A 89 -8.49 -20.94 4.38
N GLU A 90 -9.77 -21.10 3.99
CA GLU A 90 -10.28 -22.32 3.34
C GLU A 90 -9.78 -22.48 1.90
N LEU A 91 -9.49 -21.38 1.19
CA LEU A 91 -8.92 -21.40 -0.16
C LEU A 91 -7.49 -21.98 -0.17
N GLY A 92 -6.68 -21.67 0.85
CA GLY A 92 -5.36 -22.29 1.02
C GLY A 92 -5.41 -23.80 1.33
N LYS A 93 -6.56 -24.31 1.79
CA LYS A 93 -6.80 -25.75 2.00
C LYS A 93 -7.31 -26.47 0.75
N GLN A 94 -7.99 -25.74 -0.16
CA GLN A 94 -8.58 -26.30 -1.38
C GLN A 94 -7.68 -26.19 -2.62
N VAL A 95 -6.77 -25.22 -2.68
CA VAL A 95 -5.83 -25.05 -3.80
C VAL A 95 -4.40 -24.80 -3.28
N PRO A 96 -3.66 -25.85 -2.90
CA PRO A 96 -2.25 -25.70 -2.55
C PRO A 96 -1.46 -25.27 -3.79
N GLY A 97 -0.86 -24.08 -3.77
CA GLY A 97 0.17 -23.68 -4.75
C GLY A 97 -0.12 -22.49 -5.66
N THR A 98 -1.23 -21.75 -5.52
CA THR A 98 -1.46 -20.51 -6.30
C THR A 98 -0.83 -19.30 -5.61
N SER A 99 0.47 -19.37 -5.35
CA SER A 99 1.21 -18.22 -4.82
C SER A 99 1.85 -17.45 -5.97
N SER A 100 1.62 -16.15 -6.01
CA SER A 100 2.24 -15.25 -7.00
C SER A 100 3.20 -14.31 -6.30
N PHE A 101 4.38 -14.12 -6.87
CA PHE A 101 5.27 -13.05 -6.46
C PHE A 101 5.04 -11.83 -7.36
N GLU A 102 5.19 -10.65 -6.78
CA GLU A 102 5.03 -9.39 -7.49
C GLU A 102 6.22 -8.48 -7.24
N LEU A 103 6.60 -7.72 -8.26
CA LEU A 103 7.63 -6.71 -8.19
C LEU A 103 7.00 -5.34 -8.49
N SER A 104 7.36 -4.33 -7.71
CA SER A 104 6.87 -2.97 -7.85
C SER A 104 8.02 -1.99 -7.96
N LEU A 105 7.83 -1.00 -8.84
CA LEU A 105 8.74 0.13 -8.99
C LEU A 105 7.92 1.40 -8.87
N THR A 106 8.20 2.20 -7.85
CA THR A 106 7.53 3.49 -7.63
C THR A 106 8.55 4.62 -7.75
N TYR A 107 8.20 5.65 -8.51
CA TYR A 107 8.94 6.90 -8.58
C TYR A 107 8.07 8.01 -8.02
N THR A 108 8.55 8.70 -6.99
CA THR A 108 7.88 9.88 -6.44
C THR A 108 8.54 11.12 -7.01
N GLY A 109 7.89 11.76 -7.99
CA GLY A 109 8.35 13.05 -8.50
C GLY A 109 8.05 14.17 -7.51
N LEU A 110 9.07 14.92 -7.09
CA LEU A 110 8.84 16.19 -6.42
C LEU A 110 8.14 17.16 -7.40
N PRO A 111 7.02 17.80 -7.01
CA PRO A 111 6.44 18.84 -7.85
C PRO A 111 7.45 19.98 -8.04
N SER A 112 7.93 20.14 -9.27
CA SER A 112 8.66 21.33 -9.69
C SER A 112 7.64 22.46 -9.84
N GLY A 113 7.29 23.08 -8.73
CA GLY A 113 6.28 24.13 -8.66
C GLY A 113 6.62 25.08 -7.53
N ARG A 114 6.79 26.35 -7.89
CA ARG A 114 7.13 27.50 -7.01
C ARG A 114 6.44 27.38 -5.65
N PRO A 115 7.10 27.75 -4.53
CA PRO A 115 6.44 27.79 -3.23
C PRO A 115 5.13 28.57 -3.37
N ILE A 116 4.02 28.01 -2.91
CA ILE A 116 2.73 28.73 -2.83
C ILE A 116 2.95 29.90 -1.87
N ARG A 117 3.43 31.03 -2.39
CA ARG A 117 3.82 32.23 -1.63
C ARG A 117 2.62 32.97 -1.02
N TYR A 118 1.40 32.51 -1.28
CA TYR A 118 0.18 33.20 -0.88
C TYR A 118 -0.93 32.21 -0.52
N LEU A 119 -0.74 31.44 0.55
CA LEU A 119 -1.85 31.22 1.47
C LEU A 119 -1.78 32.33 2.51
N SER A 120 -2.28 33.52 2.15
CA SER A 120 -2.61 34.53 3.15
C SER A 120 -3.77 33.95 3.96
N CYS A 121 -3.47 33.38 5.12
CA CYS A 121 -4.50 33.03 6.09
C CYS A 121 -5.36 34.28 6.35
N PRO A 122 -6.68 34.24 6.13
CA PRO A 122 -7.55 35.28 6.64
C PRO A 122 -7.50 35.15 8.16
N ARG A 123 -6.99 36.19 8.81
CA ARG A 123 -7.18 36.37 10.25
C ARG A 123 -8.59 36.92 10.44
N LEU A 124 -9.44 36.16 11.11
CA LEU A 124 -10.52 36.69 11.95
C LEU A 124 -10.11 36.42 13.39
#